data_AF-A0A7S0LLK4-F1
#
_entry.id   AF-A0A7S0LLK4-F1
#
_cell.length_a   1.000
_cell.length_b   1.000
_cell.length_c   1.000
_cell.angle_alpha   90.00
_cell.angle_beta   90.00
_cell.angle_gamma   90.00
#
_symmetry.space_group_name_H-M   'P 1'
#
loop_
_entity.id
_entity.type
_entity.pdbx_description
1 polymer ?
#
loop_
_entity_poly.entity_id
_entity_poly.type
_entity_poly.pdbx_seq_one_letter_code
_entity_poly.pdbx_strand_id
1 'polypeptide(L)'
;MLAILVNAASLSLLCAPATPSARPAVRRAARIFLSEESTKVWQMEIDLGKAGTANMRMRPTMDKSEAVIVQYALPFGLNVENQQGKAVCTKDGTGGEKVGDVLRFTTEWKMGLPRGDGLVSTAASFGGAIGWQISLFDVAKATSWDSVVEALVSNTPERTDSVTLIFERPLSS
;
A
#
# COMPACT_ATOMS: atom_id res chain seq x y z
N MET A 1 33.38 -20.65 -38.06
CA MET A 1 33.82 -19.26 -38.32
C MET A 1 33.35 -18.43 -37.15
N LEU A 2 34.12 -17.64 -36.41
CA LEU A 2 35.49 -17.16 -36.53
C LEU A 2 35.90 -16.77 -35.08
N ALA A 3 37.11 -17.12 -34.66
CA ALA A 3 37.66 -16.83 -33.34
C ALA A 3 38.18 -15.38 -33.25
N ILE A 4 38.08 -14.73 -32.08
CA ILE A 4 39.06 -13.72 -31.63
C ILE A 4 39.30 -13.87 -30.11
N LEU A 5 40.49 -14.37 -29.79
CA LEU A 5 41.22 -14.27 -28.53
C LEU A 5 41.92 -12.90 -28.45
N VAL A 6 41.93 -12.24 -27.29
CA VAL A 6 43.04 -11.39 -26.76
C VAL A 6 42.80 -11.29 -25.23
N ASN A 7 43.51 -11.97 -24.33
CA ASN A 7 44.93 -12.01 -23.93
C ASN A 7 45.36 -10.94 -22.91
N ALA A 8 45.70 -11.46 -21.73
CA ALA A 8 46.61 -11.06 -20.65
C ALA A 8 47.07 -9.60 -20.46
N ALA A 9 47.00 -9.16 -19.20
CA ALA A 9 48.09 -8.42 -18.58
C ALA A 9 48.23 -8.82 -17.11
N SER A 10 49.39 -9.42 -16.82
CA SER A 10 49.91 -9.83 -15.52
C SER A 10 50.63 -8.65 -14.86
N LEU A 11 50.66 -8.53 -13.53
CA LEU A 11 51.90 -8.22 -12.80
C LEU A 11 51.75 -8.47 -11.30
N SER A 12 52.87 -8.84 -10.69
CA SER A 12 52.99 -9.62 -9.47
C SER A 12 53.74 -8.88 -8.36
N LEU A 13 53.33 -9.19 -7.12
CA LEU A 13 54.13 -9.48 -5.90
C LEU A 13 54.94 -8.42 -5.12
N LEU A 14 54.93 -8.69 -3.79
CA LEU A 14 55.87 -8.36 -2.68
C LEU A 14 55.59 -7.03 -1.94
N CYS A 15 55.60 -6.91 -0.60
CA CYS A 15 56.27 -7.67 0.46
C CYS A 15 55.56 -7.43 1.84
N ALA A 16 55.72 -8.36 2.80
CA ALA A 16 55.21 -8.36 4.20
C ALA A 16 56.01 -7.38 5.13
N PRO A 17 55.99 -7.40 6.50
CA PRO A 17 55.14 -8.05 7.52
C PRO A 17 54.70 -7.09 8.68
N ALA A 18 53.83 -7.52 9.61
CA ALA A 18 53.96 -7.22 11.05
C ALA A 18 52.96 -8.03 11.90
N THR A 19 53.49 -8.62 12.95
CA THR A 19 52.93 -9.65 13.81
C THR A 19 52.13 -9.06 15.01
N PRO A 20 51.67 -9.86 16.00
CA PRO A 20 50.32 -9.84 16.53
C PRO A 20 50.16 -8.99 17.80
N SER A 21 48.95 -8.90 18.36
CA SER A 21 48.67 -9.33 19.75
C SER A 21 47.33 -8.80 20.29
N ALA A 22 46.56 -9.74 20.85
CA ALA A 22 45.59 -9.60 21.96
C ALA A 22 44.32 -8.75 21.69
N ARG A 23 43.09 -9.20 21.95
CA ARG A 23 42.55 -10.04 23.05
C ARG A 23 41.26 -10.75 22.60
N PRO A 24 40.85 -11.87 23.23
CA PRO A 24 39.57 -12.49 22.93
C PRO A 24 38.46 -11.71 23.65
N ALA A 25 37.67 -10.95 22.91
CA ALA A 25 36.36 -10.54 23.38
C ALA A 25 35.34 -11.46 22.71
N VAL A 26 34.95 -12.51 23.44
CA VAL A 26 33.72 -13.25 23.15
C VAL A 26 32.57 -12.24 23.28
N ARG A 27 32.22 -11.61 22.17
CA ARG A 27 30.86 -11.12 21.96
C ARG A 27 30.24 -12.12 21.03
N ARG A 28 29.44 -13.03 21.60
CA ARG A 28 28.37 -13.69 20.85
C ARG A 28 27.54 -12.58 20.23
N ALA A 29 27.84 -12.21 19.00
CA ALA A 29 26.87 -11.61 18.13
C ALA A 29 25.87 -12.74 17.83
N ALA A 30 24.91 -12.92 18.74
CA ALA A 30 23.61 -13.39 18.28
C ALA A 30 23.06 -12.24 17.42
N ARG A 31 23.49 -12.21 16.16
CA ARG A 31 22.66 -11.63 15.12
C ARG A 31 21.49 -12.59 15.01
N ILE A 32 20.50 -12.35 15.87
CA ILE A 32 19.16 -12.82 15.61
C ILE A 32 18.77 -12.05 14.35
N PHE A 33 19.03 -12.66 13.20
CA PHE A 33 18.27 -12.35 12.00
C PHE A 33 16.87 -12.91 12.27
N LEU A 34 16.05 -12.11 12.94
CA LEU A 34 14.61 -12.27 12.82
C LEU A 34 14.28 -11.70 11.44
N SER A 35 14.40 -12.54 10.41
CA SER A 35 13.87 -12.23 9.09
C SER A 35 12.98 -13.40 8.69
N GLU A 36 11.74 -13.36 9.14
CA GLU A 36 10.69 -14.16 8.54
C GLU A 36 9.43 -13.29 8.45
N GLU A 37 9.21 -12.83 7.21
CA GLU A 37 7.94 -12.41 6.61
C GLU A 37 7.22 -11.15 7.12
N SER A 38 7.69 -9.95 6.73
CA SER A 38 6.78 -8.80 6.53
C SER A 38 7.27 -7.69 5.57
N THR A 39 8.26 -7.95 4.71
CA THR A 39 8.71 -6.97 3.69
C THR A 39 7.94 -7.06 2.36
N LYS A 40 6.78 -7.72 2.34
CA LYS A 40 5.91 -7.74 1.16
C LYS A 40 5.17 -6.40 1.10
N VAL A 41 5.68 -5.43 0.35
CA VAL A 41 4.92 -4.21 0.03
C VAL A 41 4.06 -4.52 -1.19
N TRP A 42 2.75 -4.39 -1.05
CA TRP A 42 1.86 -4.48 -2.21
C TRP A 42 1.91 -3.16 -2.95
N GLN A 43 2.28 -3.22 -4.23
CA GLN A 43 2.19 -2.11 -5.16
C GLN A 43 1.06 -2.41 -6.13
N MET A 44 0.10 -1.51 -6.20
CA MET A 44 -1.16 -1.73 -6.91
C MET A 44 -1.61 -0.41 -7.54
N GLU A 45 -2.11 -0.51 -8.76
CA GLU A 45 -2.73 0.59 -9.48
C GLU A 45 -4.24 0.56 -9.18
N ILE A 46 -4.77 1.69 -8.74
CA ILE A 46 -6.15 1.84 -8.31
C ILE A 46 -6.84 2.75 -9.32
N ASP A 47 -7.96 2.29 -9.84
CA ASP A 47 -8.84 3.12 -10.65
C ASP A 47 -9.68 4.03 -9.74
N LEU A 48 -9.59 5.33 -9.98
CA LEU A 48 -10.34 6.39 -9.31
C LEU A 48 -11.44 6.97 -10.23
N GLY A 49 -11.81 6.24 -11.28
CA GLY A 49 -12.84 6.60 -12.23
C GLY A 49 -12.46 7.87 -12.99
N LYS A 50 -13.33 8.89 -12.93
CA LYS A 50 -13.12 10.17 -13.64
C LYS A 50 -11.86 10.92 -13.22
N ALA A 51 -11.29 10.62 -12.04
CA ALA A 51 -10.06 11.24 -11.57
C ALA A 51 -8.78 10.58 -12.13
N GLY A 52 -8.89 9.45 -12.84
CA GLY A 52 -7.77 8.71 -13.42
C GLY A 52 -7.31 7.56 -12.53
N THR A 53 -6.02 7.20 -12.62
CA THR A 53 -5.45 6.09 -11.83
C THR A 53 -4.45 6.58 -10.79
N ALA A 54 -4.38 5.87 -9.66
CA ALA A 54 -3.46 6.15 -8.57
C ALA A 54 -2.56 4.95 -8.28
N ASN A 55 -1.26 5.20 -8.15
CA ASN A 55 -0.30 4.18 -7.72
C ASN A 55 -0.26 4.16 -6.20
N MET A 56 -0.70 3.07 -5.57
CA MET A 56 -0.64 2.91 -4.12
C MET A 56 0.33 1.82 -3.72
N ARG A 57 0.99 2.08 -2.58
CA ARG A 57 1.81 1.10 -1.87
C ARG A 57 1.28 0.95 -0.46
N MET A 58 0.96 -0.28 -0.07
CA MET A 58 0.60 -0.58 1.31
C MET A 58 1.40 -1.78 1.83
N ARG A 59 1.51 -1.85 3.15
CA ARG A 59 2.07 -3.01 3.84
C ARG A 59 0.94 -3.85 4.41
N PRO A 60 1.01 -5.19 4.32
CA PRO A 60 0.11 -6.08 5.02
C PRO A 60 0.21 -5.81 6.52
N THR A 61 -0.92 -5.94 7.20
CA THR A 61 -0.97 -5.91 8.67
C THR A 61 -1.07 -7.31 9.27
N MET A 62 -1.48 -8.29 8.48
CA MET A 62 -1.54 -9.70 8.87
C MET A 62 -0.32 -10.47 8.32
N ASP A 63 0.02 -11.59 8.96
CA ASP A 63 1.21 -12.38 8.59
C ASP A 63 1.04 -13.06 7.21
N LYS A 64 -0.11 -13.69 6.99
CA LYS A 64 -0.48 -14.33 5.72
C LYS A 64 -1.74 -13.70 5.18
N SER A 65 -1.61 -12.72 4.31
CA SER A 65 -2.74 -12.04 3.68
C SER A 65 -2.50 -11.69 2.21
N GLU A 66 -3.58 -11.34 1.53
CA GLU A 66 -3.59 -10.76 0.19
C GLU A 66 -4.46 -9.49 0.14
N ALA A 67 -4.12 -8.57 -0.76
CA ALA A 67 -4.95 -7.40 -1.04
C ALA A 67 -6.00 -7.74 -2.10
N VAL A 68 -7.26 -7.43 -1.81
CA VAL A 68 -8.39 -7.59 -2.74
C VAL A 68 -8.94 -6.20 -3.04
N ILE A 69 -8.85 -5.80 -4.31
CA ILE A 69 -9.46 -4.56 -4.79
C ILE A 69 -10.87 -4.89 -5.28
N VAL A 70 -11.84 -4.15 -4.78
CA VAL A 70 -13.24 -4.25 -5.20
C VAL A 70 -13.70 -2.88 -5.64
N GLN A 71 -14.30 -2.81 -6.83
CA GLN A 71 -14.91 -1.59 -7.34
C GLN A 71 -16.42 -1.80 -7.47
N TYR A 72 -17.18 -0.87 -6.92
CA TYR A 72 -18.64 -0.89 -6.96
C TYR A 72 -19.17 0.32 -7.72
N ALA A 73 -20.20 0.10 -8.54
CA ALA A 73 -21.00 1.19 -9.09
C ALA A 73 -21.93 1.78 -8.02
N LEU A 74 -22.23 3.08 -8.09
CA LEU A 74 -23.19 3.73 -7.20
C LEU A 74 -24.64 3.53 -7.69
N PRO A 75 -25.63 3.32 -6.79
CA PRO A 75 -25.47 3.09 -5.36
C PRO A 75 -24.94 1.68 -5.06
N PHE A 76 -24.15 1.56 -3.99
CA PHE A 76 -23.57 0.29 -3.55
C PHE A 76 -24.08 -0.10 -2.17
N GLY A 77 -24.07 -1.40 -1.90
CA GLY A 77 -24.26 -1.96 -0.56
C GLY A 77 -22.94 -2.54 -0.05
N LEU A 78 -22.63 -2.33 1.22
CA LEU A 78 -21.43 -2.84 1.86
C LEU A 78 -21.78 -3.55 3.16
N ASN A 79 -21.39 -4.82 3.28
CA ASN A 79 -21.66 -5.64 4.46
C ASN A 79 -20.44 -5.65 5.40
N VAL A 80 -20.12 -4.49 5.97
CA VAL A 80 -18.96 -4.32 6.86
C VAL A 80 -19.40 -3.75 8.19
N GLU A 81 -18.92 -4.35 9.28
CA GLU A 81 -19.22 -3.92 10.64
C GLU A 81 -17.94 -3.62 11.42
N ASN A 82 -18.04 -2.76 12.42
CA ASN A 82 -16.93 -2.49 13.33
C ASN A 82 -16.76 -3.65 14.32
N GLN A 83 -15.71 -4.45 14.13
CA GLN A 83 -15.32 -5.51 15.06
C GLN A 83 -13.92 -5.21 15.59
N GLN A 84 -13.80 -5.00 16.91
CA GLN A 84 -12.53 -4.71 17.57
C GLN A 84 -11.77 -3.51 16.98
N GLY A 85 -12.50 -2.47 16.52
CA GLY A 85 -11.90 -1.29 15.90
C GLY A 85 -11.46 -1.50 14.46
N LYS A 86 -11.82 -2.63 13.84
CA LYS A 86 -11.55 -2.94 12.43
C LYS A 86 -12.87 -3.05 11.68
N ALA A 87 -12.85 -2.59 10.44
CA ALA A 87 -13.96 -2.72 9.51
C ALA A 87 -13.93 -4.13 8.89
N VAL A 88 -14.72 -5.07 9.40
CA VAL A 88 -14.71 -6.49 8.99
C VAL A 88 -15.93 -6.83 8.16
N CYS A 89 -15.74 -7.47 7.01
CA CYS A 89 -16.81 -8.00 6.17
C CYS A 89 -17.58 -9.10 6.91
N THR A 90 -18.89 -8.92 7.06
CA THR A 90 -19.79 -9.87 7.74
C THR A 90 -20.53 -10.78 6.77
N LYS A 91 -20.59 -10.42 5.50
CA LYS A 91 -21.20 -11.24 4.42
C LYS A 91 -20.36 -11.14 3.16
N ASP A 92 -20.35 -12.22 2.39
CA ASP A 92 -19.79 -12.21 1.04
C ASP A 92 -20.57 -11.22 0.17
N GLY A 93 -19.86 -10.38 -0.55
CA GLY A 93 -20.46 -9.40 -1.46
C GLY A 93 -20.29 -9.76 -2.92
N THR A 94 -20.94 -9.00 -3.79
CA THR A 94 -20.95 -9.27 -5.24
C THR A 94 -19.65 -8.87 -5.93
N GLY A 95 -18.84 -8.03 -5.28
CA GLY A 95 -17.56 -7.54 -5.78
C GLY A 95 -16.37 -8.47 -5.51
N GLY A 96 -16.60 -9.57 -4.80
CA GLY A 96 -15.59 -10.59 -4.52
C GLY A 96 -14.97 -10.52 -3.13
N GLU A 97 -15.43 -9.61 -2.27
CA GLU A 97 -15.15 -9.62 -0.84
C GLU A 97 -15.83 -10.81 -0.15
N LYS A 98 -15.18 -11.32 0.89
CA LYS A 98 -15.60 -12.49 1.65
C LYS A 98 -15.72 -12.16 3.14
N VAL A 99 -16.50 -12.96 3.86
CA VAL A 99 -16.56 -12.89 5.33
C VAL A 99 -15.15 -13.00 5.92
N GLY A 100 -14.82 -12.07 6.83
CA GLY A 100 -13.51 -12.00 7.48
C GLY A 100 -12.48 -11.11 6.77
N ASP A 101 -12.78 -10.62 5.56
CA ASP A 101 -11.97 -9.59 4.91
C ASP A 101 -12.01 -8.29 5.73
N VAL A 102 -10.88 -7.61 5.85
CA VAL A 102 -10.78 -6.35 6.60
C VAL A 102 -10.64 -5.19 5.63
N LEU A 103 -11.58 -4.24 5.66
CA LEU A 103 -11.49 -3.03 4.85
C LEU A 103 -10.32 -2.17 5.32
N ARG A 104 -9.38 -1.91 4.42
CA ARG A 104 -8.15 -1.14 4.67
C ARG A 104 -8.24 0.25 4.10
N PHE A 105 -8.75 0.38 2.88
CA PHE A 105 -8.86 1.66 2.21
C PHE A 105 -10.20 1.79 1.47
N THR A 106 -10.70 3.01 1.41
CA THR A 106 -11.84 3.40 0.58
C THR A 106 -11.52 4.70 -0.13
N THR A 107 -12.09 4.91 -1.32
CA THR A 107 -12.13 6.26 -1.91
C THR A 107 -12.95 7.19 -1.04
N GLU A 108 -12.49 8.43 -0.93
CA GLU A 108 -13.13 9.49 -0.16
C GLU A 108 -13.02 10.80 -0.92
N TRP A 109 -14.11 11.56 -0.95
CA TRP A 109 -14.18 12.89 -1.52
C TRP A 109 -14.17 13.96 -0.42
N LYS A 110 -13.15 14.81 -0.44
CA LYS A 110 -13.00 15.92 0.50
C LYS A 110 -12.93 17.25 -0.23
N MET A 111 -13.50 18.27 0.41
CA MET A 111 -13.38 19.64 -0.07
C MET A 111 -12.03 20.19 0.37
N GLY A 112 -11.22 20.67 -0.57
CA GLY A 112 -9.88 21.17 -0.26
C GLY A 112 -9.37 22.15 -1.29
N LEU A 113 -8.35 22.91 -0.89
CA LEU A 113 -7.48 23.55 -1.86
C LEU A 113 -6.70 22.46 -2.59
N PRO A 114 -6.48 22.59 -3.91
CA PRO A 114 -5.70 21.62 -4.65
C PRO A 114 -4.31 21.49 -4.02
N ARG A 115 -4.08 20.38 -3.30
CA ARG A 115 -2.75 20.06 -2.78
C ARG A 115 -1.90 19.61 -3.96
N GLY A 116 -0.96 20.46 -4.37
CA GLY A 116 -0.01 20.20 -5.44
C GLY A 116 1.03 19.15 -5.06
N ASP A 117 0.60 17.96 -4.66
CA ASP A 117 1.48 16.81 -4.42
C ASP A 117 1.47 15.88 -5.63
N GLY A 118 2.04 16.38 -6.73
CA GLY A 118 2.69 15.61 -7.81
C GLY A 118 1.88 14.64 -8.69
N LEU A 119 0.69 14.19 -8.31
CA LEU A 119 -0.06 13.18 -9.06
C LEU A 119 -1.50 13.65 -9.28
N VAL A 120 -1.74 14.15 -10.49
CA VAL A 120 -3.05 14.54 -11.06
C VAL A 120 -3.72 15.76 -10.42
N SER A 121 -3.43 16.97 -10.93
CA SER A 121 -4.42 18.04 -11.25
C SER A 121 -3.76 19.40 -11.54
N THR A 122 -2.97 19.47 -12.62
CA THR A 122 -2.35 20.75 -13.04
C THR A 122 -3.38 21.76 -13.57
N ALA A 123 -4.57 21.36 -14.03
CA ALA A 123 -5.54 22.32 -14.59
C ALA A 123 -6.43 23.04 -13.56
N ALA A 124 -6.66 22.45 -12.38
CA ALA A 124 -7.49 23.07 -11.32
C ALA A 124 -6.67 23.96 -10.35
N SER A 125 -5.33 23.89 -10.42
CA SER A 125 -4.43 24.50 -9.43
C SER A 125 -4.12 25.99 -9.66
N PHE A 126 -4.54 26.58 -10.78
CA PHE A 126 -4.20 27.98 -11.12
C PHE A 126 -5.19 29.04 -10.60
N GLY A 127 -6.29 28.64 -9.97
CA GLY A 127 -7.38 29.55 -9.58
C GLY A 127 -7.57 29.82 -8.09
N GLY A 128 -6.84 29.14 -7.19
CA GLY A 128 -7.14 29.20 -5.75
C GLY A 128 -8.54 28.73 -5.37
N ALA A 129 -9.23 28.04 -6.29
CA ALA A 129 -10.60 27.60 -6.12
C ALA A 129 -10.64 26.33 -5.25
N ILE A 130 -11.42 26.39 -4.18
CA ILE A 130 -11.76 25.25 -3.35
C ILE A 130 -12.58 24.28 -4.22
N GLY A 131 -12.16 23.02 -4.30
CA GLY A 131 -12.80 22.00 -5.13
C GLY A 131 -12.87 20.65 -4.43
N TRP A 132 -13.76 19.79 -4.93
CA TRP A 132 -13.81 18.39 -4.49
C TRP A 132 -12.59 17.65 -5.02
N GLN A 133 -11.85 17.02 -4.11
CA GLN A 133 -10.72 16.17 -4.43
C GLN A 133 -11.01 14.74 -3.98
N ILE A 134 -10.68 13.77 -4.82
CA ILE A 134 -10.68 12.37 -4.43
C ILE A 134 -9.38 12.04 -3.71
N SER A 135 -9.47 11.19 -2.70
CA SER A 135 -8.34 10.67 -1.94
C SER A 135 -8.63 9.22 -1.51
N LEU A 136 -7.61 8.52 -1.03
CA LEU A 136 -7.77 7.20 -0.42
C LEU A 136 -7.70 7.34 1.10
N PHE A 137 -8.81 7.02 1.76
CA PHE A 137 -8.92 7.04 3.20
C PHE A 137 -8.42 5.73 3.79
N ASP A 138 -7.45 5.80 4.70
CA ASP A 138 -6.89 4.65 5.43
C ASP A 138 -7.79 4.32 6.63
N VAL A 139 -8.63 3.29 6.47
CA VAL A 139 -9.60 2.86 7.47
C VAL A 139 -8.91 2.36 8.74
N ALA A 140 -7.71 1.79 8.63
CA ALA A 140 -6.96 1.33 9.79
C ALA A 140 -6.40 2.49 10.65
N LYS A 141 -6.33 3.71 10.10
CA LYS A 141 -5.93 4.93 10.81
C LYS A 141 -7.11 5.82 11.21
N ALA A 142 -8.34 5.38 10.95
CA ALA A 142 -9.52 6.14 11.33
C ALA A 142 -9.57 6.33 12.86
N THR A 143 -9.87 7.55 13.29
CA THR A 143 -9.97 7.88 14.73
C THR A 143 -11.29 7.38 15.32
N SER A 144 -12.35 7.34 14.51
CA SER A 144 -13.67 6.84 14.89
C SER A 144 -14.32 6.07 13.73
N TRP A 145 -15.31 5.25 14.07
CA TRP A 145 -16.13 4.57 13.06
C TRP A 145 -16.89 5.56 12.18
N ASP A 146 -17.34 6.67 12.75
CA ASP A 146 -18.05 7.71 12.00
C ASP A 146 -17.21 8.28 10.87
N SER A 147 -15.90 8.46 11.06
CA SER A 147 -15.00 8.88 9.97
C SER A 147 -14.93 7.87 8.82
N VAL A 148 -15.06 6.57 9.12
CA VAL A 148 -15.12 5.51 8.09
C VAL A 148 -16.43 5.63 7.31
N VAL A 149 -17.54 5.82 8.02
CA VAL A 149 -18.87 5.99 7.41
C VAL A 149 -18.90 7.25 6.55
N GLU A 150 -18.41 8.38 7.07
CA GLU A 150 -18.26 9.65 6.34
C GLU A 150 -17.46 9.49 5.05
N ALA A 151 -16.32 8.79 5.12
CA ALA A 151 -15.51 8.50 3.95
C ALA A 151 -16.29 7.69 2.91
N LEU A 152 -17.02 6.65 3.32
CA LEU A 152 -17.84 5.82 2.42
C LEU A 152 -18.96 6.63 1.76
N VAL A 153 -19.74 7.38 2.55
CA VAL A 153 -20.89 8.15 2.03
C VAL A 153 -20.47 9.44 1.30
N SER A 154 -19.21 9.83 1.36
CA SER A 154 -18.68 10.93 0.54
C SER A 154 -18.69 10.58 -0.97
N ASN A 155 -18.74 9.29 -1.32
CA ASN A 155 -18.90 8.83 -2.69
C ASN A 155 -20.36 8.96 -3.10
N THR A 156 -20.71 10.13 -3.63
CA THR A 156 -22.07 10.42 -4.10
C THR A 156 -22.15 10.42 -5.63
N PRO A 157 -23.32 10.12 -6.23
CA PRO A 157 -23.50 10.08 -7.69
C PRO A 157 -23.16 11.40 -8.41
N GLU A 158 -23.22 12.53 -7.71
CA GLU A 158 -22.84 13.84 -8.25
C GLU A 158 -21.33 13.98 -8.44
N ARG A 159 -20.52 13.18 -7.72
CA ARG A 159 -19.05 13.27 -7.69
C ARG A 159 -18.39 12.14 -8.46
N THR A 160 -18.89 10.92 -8.32
CA THR A 160 -18.33 9.71 -8.93
C THR A 160 -19.44 8.75 -9.34
N ASP A 161 -19.14 7.84 -10.26
CA ASP A 161 -20.00 6.72 -10.65
C ASP A 161 -19.63 5.42 -9.93
N SER A 162 -18.44 5.38 -9.32
CA SER A 162 -17.90 4.21 -8.66
C SER A 162 -17.17 4.54 -7.36
N VAL A 163 -17.13 3.56 -6.46
CA VAL A 163 -16.34 3.55 -5.23
C VAL A 163 -15.33 2.42 -5.31
N THR A 164 -14.09 2.69 -4.92
CA THR A 164 -13.03 1.67 -4.87
C THR A 164 -12.71 1.35 -3.42
N LEU A 165 -12.82 0.07 -3.07
CA LEU A 165 -12.59 -0.49 -1.75
C LEU A 165 -11.41 -1.45 -1.82
N ILE A 166 -10.56 -1.42 -0.81
CA ILE A 166 -9.42 -2.33 -0.73
C ILE A 166 -9.49 -3.07 0.59
N PHE A 167 -9.58 -4.39 0.47
CA PHE A 167 -9.64 -5.31 1.58
C PHE A 167 -8.30 -6.03 1.75
N GLU A 168 -7.97 -6.35 2.99
CA GLU A 168 -6.94 -7.30 3.35
C GLU A 168 -7.61 -8.61 3.74
N ARG A 169 -7.39 -9.65 2.94
CA ARG A 169 -7.93 -10.99 3.15
C ARG A 169 -6.90 -11.86 3.86
N PRO A 170 -7.23 -12.48 5.01
CA PRO A 170 -6.37 -13.50 5.61
C PRO A 170 -6.36 -14.74 4.72
N LEU A 171 -5.15 -15.23 4.40
CA LEU A 171 -4.98 -16.51 3.72
C LEU A 171 -5.05 -17.60 4.80
N SER A 172 -6.02 -18.51 4.66
CA SER A 172 -6.07 -19.69 5.55
C SER A 172 -4.76 -20.45 5.42
N SER A 173 -4.15 -20.76 6.58
CA SER A 173 -2.91 -21.53 6.66
C SER A 173 -3.11 -22.98 6.26
#